data_AF-A0A9Q0MLZ4-F1
#
_entry.id   AF-A0A9Q0MLZ4-F1
#
_cell.length_a   1.000
_cell.length_b   1.000
_cell.length_c   1.000
_cell.angle_alpha   90.00
_cell.angle_beta   90.00
_cell.angle_gamma   90.00
#
_symmetry.space_group_name_H-M   'P 1'
#
loop_
_entity.id
_entity.type
_entity.pdbx_description
1 polymer ?
#
loop_
_entity_poly.entity_id
_entity_poly.type
_entity_poly.pdbx_seq_one_letter_code
_entity_poly.pdbx_strand_id
1 'polypeptide(L)' 'YPKCIDGKNACPPEDCGGPDGYKDLLEAIRDRKHEDHQSMKEWLEDSGYKKFNPKKFSVSSVGFGD' A
#
# COMPACT_ATOMS: atom_id res chain seq x y z
N TYR A 1 -22.84 -9.22 -14.13
CA TYR A 1 -21.54 -8.55 -14.07
C TYR A 1 -21.26 -8.04 -12.67
N PRO A 2 -20.08 -8.30 -12.10
CA PRO A 2 -19.63 -7.67 -10.86
C PRO A 2 -19.37 -6.17 -11.12
N LYS A 3 -19.67 -5.34 -10.11
CA LYS A 3 -19.38 -3.91 -10.13
C LYS A 3 -18.90 -3.49 -8.75
N CYS A 4 -17.73 -2.88 -8.68
CA CYS A 4 -17.27 -2.21 -7.47
C CYS A 4 -18.10 -0.93 -7.32
N ILE A 5 -18.78 -0.78 -6.19
CA ILE A 5 -19.59 0.40 -5.87
C ILE A 5 -18.94 1.29 -4.80
N ASP A 6 -18.05 0.71 -3.99
CA ASP A 6 -17.32 1.42 -2.95
C ASP A 6 -16.10 0.59 -2.48
N GLY A 7 -15.20 1.23 -1.74
CA GLY A 7 -14.06 0.60 -1.07
C GLY A 7 -13.19 1.61 -0.33
N LYS A 8 -12.22 1.12 0.44
CA LYS A 8 -11.39 1.97 1.29
C LYS A 8 -9.99 1.41 1.46
N ASN A 9 -9.04 2.33 1.60
CA ASN A 9 -7.61 2.08 1.76
C ASN A 9 -6.96 1.44 0.51
N ALA A 10 -5.65 1.63 0.39
CA ALA A 10 -4.88 0.91 -0.62
C ALA A 10 -4.77 -0.56 -0.22
N CYS A 11 -4.66 -1.44 -1.22
CA CYS A 11 -4.21 -2.79 -0.98
C CYS A 11 -2.81 -2.75 -0.35
N PRO A 12 -2.51 -3.65 0.61
CA PRO A 12 -1.14 -3.80 1.08
C PRO A 12 -0.23 -4.14 -0.11
N PRO A 13 1.03 -3.66 -0.12
CA PRO A 13 1.99 -4.07 -1.14
C PRO A 13 2.16 -5.59 -1.16
N GLU A 14 2.37 -6.14 -2.36
CA GLU A 14 2.73 -7.55 -2.50
C GLU A 14 4.01 -7.83 -1.70
N ASP A 15 4.12 -9.02 -1.13
CA ASP A 15 5.28 -9.45 -0.34
C ASP A 15 5.66 -8.54 0.85
N CYS A 16 4.73 -7.72 1.36
CA CYS A 16 4.96 -6.88 2.53
C CYS A 16 5.12 -7.64 3.87
N GLY A 17 5.26 -8.96 3.87
CA GLY A 17 5.40 -9.76 5.09
C GLY A 17 4.07 -10.04 5.82
N GLY A 18 2.94 -9.95 5.12
CA GLY A 18 1.62 -10.22 5.69
C GLY A 18 1.10 -9.10 6.61
N PRO A 19 0.14 -9.39 7.52
CA PRO A 19 -0.50 -8.37 8.35
C PRO A 19 0.48 -7.60 9.25
N ASP A 20 1.44 -8.29 9.86
CA ASP A 20 2.42 -7.68 10.76
C ASP A 20 3.43 -6.82 9.97
N GLY A 21 4.00 -7.34 8.88
CA GLY A 21 4.90 -6.56 8.05
C GLY A 21 4.22 -5.35 7.39
N TYR A 22 2.93 -5.45 7.05
CA TYR A 22 2.15 -4.30 6.61
C TYR A 22 1.99 -3.24 7.71
N LYS A 23 1.79 -3.67 8.97
CA LYS A 23 1.71 -2.74 10.10
C LYS A 23 3.04 -2.03 10.33
N ASP A 24 4.15 -2.75 10.31
CA ASP A 24 5.50 -2.19 10.46
C ASP A 24 5.80 -1.17 9.36
N LEU A 25 5.44 -1.52 8.11
CA LEU A 25 5.51 -0.60 6.97
C LEU A 25 4.73 0.69 7.24
N LEU A 26 3.48 0.59 7.70
CA LEU A 26 2.63 1.75 7.99
C LEU A 26 3.23 2.65 9.08
N GLU A 27 3.82 2.06 10.12
CA GLU A 27 4.47 2.79 11.20
C GLU A 27 5.73 3.51 10.68
N ALA A 28 6.59 2.80 9.93
CA ALA A 28 7.81 3.33 9.37
C ALA A 28 7.57 4.48 8.37
N ILE A 29 6.62 4.36 7.44
CA ILE A 29 6.37 5.40 6.44
C ILE A 29 5.63 6.62 6.99
N ARG A 30 4.93 6.47 8.13
CA ARG A 30 4.19 7.56 8.77
C ARG A 30 5.11 8.50 9.54
N ASP A 31 6.15 7.97 10.20
CA ASP A 31 7.10 8.78 10.96
C ASP A 31 8.42 8.95 10.20
N ARG A 32 8.73 10.19 9.80
CA ARG A 32 9.99 10.53 9.12
C ARG A 32 11.24 10.34 9.97
N LYS A 33 11.08 10.22 11.30
CA LYS A 33 12.16 9.98 12.26
C LYS A 33 12.31 8.50 12.61
N HIS A 34 11.44 7.64 12.10
CA HIS A 34 11.59 6.20 12.28
C HIS A 34 12.91 5.74 11.65
N GLU A 35 13.62 4.83 12.32
CA GLU A 35 14.89 4.30 11.84
C GLU A 35 14.75 3.67 10.44
N ASP A 36 13.68 2.90 10.23
CA ASP A 36 13.39 2.26 8.95
C ASP A 36 12.68 3.15 7.91
N HIS A 37 12.43 4.44 8.17
CA HIS A 37 11.63 5.29 7.27
C HIS A 37 12.18 5.32 5.84
N GLN A 38 13.51 5.47 5.71
CA GLN A 38 14.17 5.57 4.41
C GLN A 38 14.20 4.20 3.72
N SER A 39 14.61 3.15 4.44
CA SER A 39 14.69 1.79 3.90
C SER A 39 13.32 1.28 3.44
N MET A 40 12.25 1.54 4.19
CA MET A 40 10.89 1.15 3.80
C MET A 40 10.36 1.94 2.61
N LYS A 41 10.75 3.21 2.47
CA LYS A 41 10.43 3.99 1.26
C LYS A 41 11.16 3.46 0.04
N GLU A 42 12.45 3.20 0.16
CA GLU A 42 13.25 2.67 -0.93
C GLU A 42 12.70 1.31 -1.39
N TRP A 43 12.37 0.44 -0.44
CA TRP A 43 11.71 -0.84 -0.72
C TRP A 43 10.36 -0.67 -1.43
N LEU A 44 9.52 0.29 -1.01
CA LEU A 44 8.27 0.60 -1.71
C LEU A 44 8.52 1.06 -3.15
N GLU A 45 9.51 1.91 -3.38
CA GLU A 45 9.84 2.39 -4.71
C GLU A 45 10.34 1.27 -5.62
N ASP A 46 11.21 0.40 -5.11
CA ASP A 46 11.76 -0.77 -5.83
C ASP A 46 10.68 -1.81 -6.13
N SER A 47 9.74 -2.00 -5.20
CA SER A 47 8.57 -2.87 -5.35
C SER A 47 7.49 -2.28 -6.27
N GLY A 48 7.72 -1.11 -6.88
CA GLY A 48 6.79 -0.47 -7.83
C GLY A 48 5.74 0.45 -7.21
N TYR A 49 5.78 0.68 -5.90
CA TYR A 49 4.84 1.51 -5.13
C TYR A 49 5.37 2.93 -4.88
N LYS A 50 5.89 3.60 -5.91
CA LYS A 50 6.51 4.95 -5.86
C LYS A 50 5.74 6.07 -5.15
N LYS A 51 4.42 5.93 -5.00
CA LYS A 51 3.56 6.89 -4.30
C LYS A 51 2.54 6.17 -3.43
N PHE A 52 2.99 5.16 -2.70
CA PHE A 52 2.13 4.42 -1.79
C PHE A 52 1.43 5.39 -0.82
N ASN A 53 0.11 5.34 -0.80
CA ASN A 53 -0.69 6.03 0.18
C ASN A 53 -1.69 5.02 0.74
N PRO A 54 -1.53 4.58 2.00
CA PRO A 54 -2.36 3.53 2.56
C PRO A 54 -3.84 3.90 2.66
N LYS A 55 -4.18 5.21 2.59
CA LYS A 55 -5.57 5.69 2.61
C LYS A 55 -6.18 5.87 1.22
N LYS A 56 -5.42 5.66 0.14
CA LYS A 56 -5.88 5.91 -1.23
C LYS A 56 -6.59 4.68 -1.79
N PHE A 57 -7.86 4.84 -2.15
CA PHE A 57 -8.65 3.86 -2.90
C PHE A 57 -9.38 4.57 -4.05
N SER A 58 -9.61 3.87 -5.18
CA SER A 58 -10.36 4.40 -6.30
C SER A 58 -11.19 3.30 -6.98
N VAL A 59 -12.52 3.41 -6.91
CA VAL A 59 -13.47 2.47 -7.55
C VAL A 59 -13.22 2.38 -9.06
N SER A 60 -12.87 3.49 -9.72
CA SER A 60 -12.60 3.56 -11.16
C SER A 60 -11.35 2.78 -11.60
N SER A 61 -10.50 2.37 -10.65
CA SER A 61 -9.28 1.62 -10.93
C SER A 61 -9.47 0.11 -10.75
N VAL A 62 -10.67 -0.36 -10.41
CA VAL A 62 -10.96 -1.79 -10.25
C VAL A 62 -11.29 -2.41 -11.61
N GLY A 63 -10.43 -3.31 -12.06
CA GLY A 63 -10.68 -4.15 -13.24
C GLY A 63 -11.35 -5.46 -12.85
N PHE A 64 -12.37 -5.87 -13.60
CA PHE A 64 -12.94 -7.21 -13.55
C PHE A 64 -12.59 -7.89 -14.87
N GLY A 65 -11.95 -9.06 -14.82
CA GLY A 65 -11.71 -9.87 -16.02
C GLY A 65 -13.03 -10.36 -16.63
N ASP A 66 -13.02 -10.64 -17.93
CA ASP A 66 -14.13 -11.31 -18.65
C ASP A 66 -14.34 -12.76 -18.18
#